data_AF-A0A2S7VRF2-F1
#
_entry.id   AF-A0A2S7VRF2-F1
#
_cell.length_a   1.000
_cell.length_b   1.000
_cell.length_c   1.000
_cell.angle_alpha   90.00
_cell.angle_beta   90.00
_cell.angle_gamma   90.00
#
_symmetry.space_group_name_H-M   'P 1'
#
loop_
_entity.id
_entity.type
_entity.pdbx_description
1 polymer ?
#
loop_
_entity_poly.entity_id
_entity_poly.type
_entity_poly.pdbx_seq_one_letter_code
_entity_poly.pdbx_strand_id
1 'polypeptide(L)'
;MAKERYVPFNLSEEQLVQTEIELGAKLPREYREAMKLDNGGEASTEEDDWEFYPIKDTTDRKRLSRTCNHIINETESCKGFGNFPEEAVAIASNGLGDQMLFIKESGQFVNSVYLWLHETGELQELAATFNEIEKL
;
A
#
# COMPACT_ATOMS: atom_id res chain seq x y z
N MET A 1 -23.49 2.35 -10.84
CA MET A 1 -22.76 1.07 -10.64
C MET A 1 -22.28 1.08 -9.20
N ALA A 2 -22.76 0.17 -8.36
CA ALA A 2 -22.25 0.08 -6.99
C ALA A 2 -20.79 -0.39 -7.07
N LYS A 3 -19.84 0.42 -6.59
CA LYS A 3 -18.50 -0.07 -6.23
C LYS A 3 -18.76 -1.22 -5.25
N GLU A 4 -18.46 -2.45 -5.65
CA GLU A 4 -18.48 -3.57 -4.73
C GLU A 4 -17.44 -3.23 -3.65
N ARG A 5 -17.91 -2.83 -2.47
CA ARG A 5 -17.06 -2.46 -1.33
C ARG A 5 -16.07 -3.60 -1.12
N TYR A 6 -14.78 -3.27 -1.18
CA TYR A 6 -13.71 -4.24 -1.18
C TYR A 6 -13.66 -4.95 0.19
N VAL A 7 -13.99 -6.24 0.25
CA VAL A 7 -13.97 -7.00 1.52
C VAL A 7 -12.59 -7.64 1.72
N PRO A 8 -11.73 -7.15 2.59
CA PRO A 8 -10.39 -7.70 2.75
C PRO A 8 -10.40 -9.19 3.16
N PHE A 9 -9.30 -9.90 2.86
CA PHE A 9 -9.24 -11.36 2.96
C PHE A 9 -7.84 -11.86 3.31
N ASN A 10 -7.74 -13.11 3.78
CA ASN A 10 -6.45 -13.72 4.11
C ASN A 10 -5.57 -13.94 2.88
N LEU A 11 -4.33 -13.45 2.95
CA LEU A 11 -3.30 -13.60 1.92
C LEU A 11 -2.26 -14.66 2.33
N SER A 12 -1.77 -15.43 1.36
CA SER A 12 -0.72 -16.41 1.62
C SER A 12 0.67 -15.76 1.70
N GLU A 13 1.58 -16.40 2.44
CA GLU A 13 2.99 -15.99 2.51
C GLU A 13 3.66 -15.93 1.12
N GLU A 14 3.26 -16.84 0.22
CA GLU A 14 3.80 -16.93 -1.13
C GLU A 14 3.54 -15.68 -1.97
N GLN A 15 2.33 -15.13 -1.92
CA GLN A 15 1.99 -13.90 -2.67
C GLN A 15 2.75 -12.68 -2.12
N LEU A 16 2.98 -12.64 -0.81
CA LEU A 16 3.83 -11.63 -0.18
C LEU A 16 5.27 -11.70 -0.68
N VAL A 17 5.88 -12.89 -0.62
CA VAL A 17 7.25 -13.11 -1.07
C VAL A 17 7.40 -12.77 -2.55
N GLN A 18 6.45 -13.18 -3.38
CA GLN A 18 6.46 -12.85 -4.80
C GLN A 18 6.43 -11.34 -5.04
N THR A 19 5.60 -10.63 -4.27
CA THR A 19 5.51 -9.16 -4.33
C THR A 19 6.80 -8.48 -3.88
N GLU A 20 7.44 -8.97 -2.83
CA GLU A 20 8.74 -8.45 -2.36
C GLU A 20 9.87 -8.70 -3.36
N ILE A 21 9.86 -9.84 -4.06
CA ILE A 21 10.80 -10.12 -5.14
C ILE A 21 10.63 -9.10 -6.26
N GLU A 22 9.38 -8.78 -6.64
CA GLU A 22 9.08 -7.78 -7.67
C GLU A 22 9.45 -6.35 -7.23
N LEU A 23 9.26 -6.01 -5.95
CA LEU A 23 9.68 -4.73 -5.36
C LEU A 23 11.20 -4.62 -5.15
N GLY A 24 11.91 -5.75 -5.18
CA GLY A 24 13.35 -5.85 -4.90
C GLY A 24 13.73 -5.69 -3.43
N ALA A 25 12.76 -5.67 -2.51
CA ALA A 25 12.97 -5.49 -1.08
C ALA A 25 11.84 -6.08 -0.23
N LYS A 26 12.13 -6.40 1.02
CA LYS A 26 11.12 -6.86 1.97
C LYS A 26 10.29 -5.71 2.51
N LEU A 27 8.97 -5.88 2.52
CA LEU A 27 8.02 -4.98 3.15
C LEU A 27 8.21 -4.99 4.68
N PRO A 28 7.91 -3.87 5.37
CA PRO A 28 7.97 -3.82 6.83
C PRO A 28 7.13 -4.91 7.48
N ARG A 29 7.67 -5.51 8.55
CA ARG A 29 7.08 -6.71 9.19
C ARG A 29 5.63 -6.51 9.62
N GLU A 30 5.33 -5.36 10.22
CA GLU A 30 4.00 -5.03 10.74
C GLU A 30 2.97 -4.95 9.60
N TYR A 31 3.35 -4.31 8.49
CA TYR A 31 2.52 -4.27 7.28
C TYR A 31 2.28 -5.67 6.69
N ARG A 32 3.33 -6.51 6.64
CA ARG A 32 3.19 -7.91 6.18
C ARG A 32 2.16 -8.67 7.03
N GLU A 33 2.26 -8.55 8.35
CA GLU A 33 1.36 -9.24 9.28
C GLU A 33 -0.09 -8.74 9.12
N ALA A 34 -0.29 -7.43 8.98
CA ALA A 34 -1.61 -6.84 8.72
C ALA A 34 -2.22 -7.31 7.39
N MET A 35 -1.47 -7.25 6.29
CA MET A 35 -1.97 -7.63 4.96
C MET A 35 -2.19 -9.15 4.81
N LYS A 36 -1.55 -9.97 5.64
CA LYS A 36 -1.84 -11.42 5.70
C LYS A 36 -3.21 -11.71 6.27
N LEU A 37 -3.58 -11.00 7.33
CA LEU A 37 -4.88 -11.15 7.96
C LEU A 37 -5.97 -10.50 7.11
N ASP A 38 -5.62 -9.35 6.53
CA ASP A 38 -6.60 -8.44 5.96
C ASP A 38 -6.01 -7.73 4.73
N ASN A 39 -5.97 -8.44 3.60
CA ASN A 39 -5.35 -7.94 2.37
C ASN A 39 -6.17 -6.82 1.72
N GLY A 40 -5.67 -5.59 1.80
CA GLY A 40 -6.38 -4.36 1.45
C GLY A 40 -7.05 -3.79 2.69
N GLY A 41 -8.32 -3.38 2.59
CA GLY A 41 -9.08 -2.86 3.75
C GLY A 41 -8.97 -1.34 3.87
N GLU A 42 -9.40 -0.81 5.00
CA GLU A 42 -9.51 0.63 5.24
C GLU A 42 -8.77 1.02 6.54
N ALA A 43 -8.33 2.27 6.63
CA ALA A 43 -7.86 2.91 7.87
C ALA A 43 -8.38 4.35 7.91
N SER A 44 -8.40 4.95 9.09
CA SER A 44 -8.68 6.38 9.25
C SER A 44 -7.57 7.04 10.04
N THR A 45 -7.17 8.23 9.62
CA THR A 45 -6.33 9.14 10.40
C THR A 45 -7.19 10.31 10.89
N GLU A 46 -6.59 11.29 11.59
CA GLU A 46 -7.33 12.49 11.99
C GLU A 46 -7.82 13.32 10.79
N GLU A 47 -7.13 13.23 9.66
CA GLU A 47 -7.37 14.08 8.49
C GLU A 47 -8.13 13.37 7.37
N ASP A 48 -7.91 12.06 7.18
CA ASP A 48 -8.40 11.34 6.01
C ASP A 48 -8.79 9.88 6.29
N ASP A 49 -9.68 9.35 5.43
CA ASP A 49 -9.96 7.93 5.31
C ASP A 49 -9.13 7.32 4.18
N TRP A 50 -8.56 6.15 4.41
CA TRP A 50 -7.59 5.50 3.54
C TRP A 50 -8.10 4.14 3.08
N GLU A 51 -8.03 3.90 1.77
CA GLU A 51 -8.28 2.58 1.16
C GLU A 51 -6.93 1.94 0.82
N PHE A 52 -6.59 0.82 1.46
CA PHE A 52 -5.35 0.10 1.20
C PHE A 52 -5.42 -0.64 -0.13
N TYR A 53 -4.36 -0.48 -0.91
CA TYR A 53 -4.14 -1.28 -2.10
C TYR A 53 -3.82 -2.72 -1.70
N PRO A 54 -4.50 -3.72 -2.29
CA PRO A 54 -4.19 -5.09 -1.99
C PRO A 54 -2.80 -5.48 -2.49
N ILE A 55 -2.27 -6.55 -1.92
CA ILE A 55 -1.20 -7.32 -2.52
C ILE A 55 -1.83 -8.28 -3.54
N LYS A 56 -1.17 -8.40 -4.69
CA LYS A 56 -1.61 -9.25 -5.78
C LYS A 56 -1.82 -10.69 -5.31
N ASP A 57 -3.00 -11.24 -5.58
CA ASP A 57 -3.30 -12.64 -5.30
C ASP A 57 -3.72 -13.35 -6.59
N THR A 58 -2.86 -14.27 -7.03
CA THR A 58 -3.02 -15.03 -8.28
C THR A 58 -3.68 -16.41 -8.10
N THR A 59 -4.14 -16.75 -6.89
CA THR A 59 -4.62 -18.11 -6.57
C THR A 59 -5.90 -18.50 -7.30
N ASP A 60 -6.80 -17.55 -7.55
CA ASP A 60 -7.99 -17.77 -8.38
C ASP A 60 -8.39 -16.51 -9.15
N ARG A 61 -9.26 -16.68 -10.17
CA ARG A 61 -9.67 -15.56 -11.04
C ARG A 61 -10.42 -14.45 -10.31
N LYS A 62 -11.20 -14.76 -9.26
CA LYS A 62 -11.90 -13.75 -8.46
C LYS A 62 -10.89 -12.95 -7.65
N ARG A 63 -9.95 -13.62 -6.97
CA ARG A 63 -8.87 -12.95 -6.21
C ARG A 63 -8.01 -12.08 -7.12
N LEU A 64 -7.59 -12.59 -8.26
CA LEU A 64 -6.81 -11.83 -9.25
C LEU A 64 -7.55 -10.58 -9.73
N SER A 65 -8.84 -10.69 -10.03
CA SER A 65 -9.67 -9.55 -10.44
C SER A 65 -9.84 -8.53 -9.33
N ARG A 66 -9.86 -8.96 -8.07
CA ARG A 66 -10.03 -8.07 -6.91
C ARG A 66 -8.73 -7.35 -6.55
N THR A 67 -7.60 -7.97 -6.82
CA THR A 67 -6.27 -7.39 -6.58
C THR A 67 -5.65 -6.84 -7.87
N CYS A 68 -6.45 -6.40 -8.84
CA CYS A 68 -5.93 -5.81 -10.07
C CYS A 68 -5.25 -4.46 -9.82
N ASN A 69 -5.76 -3.72 -8.84
CA ASN A 69 -5.23 -2.44 -8.35
C ASN A 69 -4.27 -2.68 -7.18
N HIS A 70 -3.31 -3.60 -7.37
CA HIS A 70 -2.36 -3.96 -6.32
C HIS A 70 -1.25 -2.91 -6.15
N ILE A 71 -0.58 -2.92 -4.99
CA ILE A 71 0.45 -1.93 -4.61
C ILE A 71 1.46 -1.61 -5.72
N ILE A 72 1.95 -2.61 -6.48
CA ILE A 72 2.91 -2.36 -7.58
C ILE A 72 2.26 -1.53 -8.71
N ASN A 73 1.06 -1.89 -9.17
CA ASN A 73 0.40 -1.17 -10.27
C ASN A 73 0.07 0.27 -9.88
N GLU A 74 -0.39 0.47 -8.65
CA GLU A 74 -0.73 1.79 -8.13
C GLU A 74 0.52 2.63 -7.86
N THR A 75 1.62 2.00 -7.44
CA THR A 75 2.92 2.69 -7.36
C THR A 75 3.37 3.16 -8.76
N GLU A 76 3.28 2.31 -9.78
CA GLU A 76 3.63 2.69 -11.15
C GLU A 76 2.71 3.78 -11.71
N SER A 77 1.44 3.84 -11.30
CA SER A 77 0.51 4.89 -11.73
C SER A 77 0.86 6.25 -11.12
N CYS A 78 1.47 6.26 -9.93
CA CYS A 78 1.95 7.47 -9.26
C CYS A 78 3.30 7.96 -9.81
N LYS A 79 4.14 7.05 -10.33
CA LYS A 79 5.44 7.42 -10.90
C LYS A 79 5.28 8.40 -12.07
N GLY A 80 6.05 9.49 -12.01
CA GLY A 80 6.01 10.56 -13.02
C GLY A 80 5.04 11.69 -12.71
N PHE A 81 4.27 11.60 -11.61
CA PHE A 81 3.44 12.70 -11.11
C PHE A 81 4.07 13.36 -9.88
N GLY A 82 3.98 14.69 -9.78
CA GLY A 82 4.22 15.46 -8.55
C GLY A 82 5.47 15.11 -7.75
N ASN A 83 6.61 14.83 -8.40
CA ASN A 83 7.85 14.39 -7.73
C ASN A 83 7.68 13.16 -6.81
N PHE A 84 6.81 12.22 -7.19
CA PHE A 84 6.67 10.95 -6.48
C PHE A 84 8.04 10.28 -6.27
N PRO A 85 8.38 9.82 -5.06
CA PRO A 85 9.73 9.30 -4.79
C PRO A 85 10.04 8.02 -5.58
N GLU A 86 11.22 7.97 -6.21
CA GLU A 86 11.63 6.84 -7.07
C GLU A 86 11.73 5.51 -6.30
N GLU A 87 12.22 5.59 -5.05
CA GLU A 87 12.41 4.44 -4.17
C GLU A 87 11.22 4.26 -3.20
N ALA A 88 10.00 4.59 -3.61
CA ALA A 88 8.80 4.38 -2.81
C ALA A 88 7.87 3.29 -3.36
N VAL A 89 7.00 2.78 -2.48
CA VAL A 89 5.83 1.97 -2.81
C VAL A 89 4.59 2.61 -2.19
N ALA A 90 3.56 2.84 -2.99
CA ALA A 90 2.26 3.30 -2.53
C ALA A 90 1.46 2.12 -1.97
N ILE A 91 0.89 2.31 -0.77
CA ILE A 91 0.17 1.26 -0.02
C ILE A 91 -1.31 1.59 0.22
N ALA A 92 -1.70 2.87 0.21
CA ALA A 92 -3.09 3.28 0.34
C ALA A 92 -3.33 4.65 -0.28
N SER A 93 -4.59 4.98 -0.58
CA SER A 93 -5.00 6.30 -1.05
C SER A 93 -6.23 6.81 -0.31
N ASN A 94 -6.30 8.14 -0.14
CA ASN A 94 -7.49 8.82 0.36
C ASN A 94 -8.56 9.06 -0.73
N GLY A 95 -8.30 8.63 -1.97
CA GLY A 95 -9.21 8.84 -3.11
C GLY A 95 -9.25 10.26 -3.66
N LEU A 96 -8.49 11.19 -3.07
CA LEU A 96 -8.32 12.57 -3.52
C LEU A 96 -6.98 12.81 -4.21
N GLY A 97 -6.10 11.80 -4.23
CA GLY A 97 -4.83 11.80 -4.95
C GLY A 97 -3.64 11.49 -4.05
N ASP A 98 -3.76 11.77 -2.76
CA ASP A 98 -2.68 11.55 -1.80
C ASP A 98 -2.49 10.06 -1.52
N GLN A 99 -1.25 9.74 -1.13
CA GLN A 99 -0.78 8.37 -1.03
C GLN A 99 -0.07 8.13 0.30
N MET A 100 -0.40 7.04 0.98
CA MET A 100 0.47 6.48 2.02
C MET A 100 1.55 5.63 1.35
N LEU A 101 2.79 5.79 1.80
CA LEU A 101 3.96 5.19 1.19
C LEU A 101 4.87 4.49 2.22
N PHE A 102 5.62 3.49 1.74
CA PHE A 102 6.92 3.15 2.32
C PHE A 102 8.04 3.60 1.40
N ILE A 103 9.19 3.94 2.00
CA ILE A 103 10.39 4.39 1.29
C ILE A 103 11.50 3.36 1.48
N LYS A 104 12.27 3.11 0.43
CA LYS A 104 13.49 2.32 0.50
C LYS A 104 14.70 3.21 0.76
N GLU A 105 15.47 2.82 1.76
CA GLU A 105 16.79 3.36 2.02
C GLU A 105 17.81 2.23 1.90
N SER A 106 18.87 2.44 1.11
CA SER A 106 19.91 1.44 0.87
C SER A 106 19.36 0.07 0.44
N GLY A 107 18.27 0.07 -0.36
CA GLY A 107 17.63 -1.14 -0.89
C GLY A 107 16.70 -1.87 0.07
N GLN A 108 16.34 -1.28 1.21
CA GLN A 108 15.38 -1.86 2.17
C GLN A 108 14.30 -0.85 2.53
N PHE A 109 13.05 -1.29 2.64
CA PHE A 109 11.98 -0.43 3.13
C PHE A 109 12.21 -0.09 4.60
N VAL A 110 12.16 1.21 4.93
CA VAL A 110 12.14 1.66 6.32
C VAL A 110 10.77 1.39 6.95
N ASN A 111 10.71 1.34 8.28
CA ASN A 111 9.48 1.02 8.99
C ASN A 111 8.47 2.18 8.98
N SER A 112 8.95 3.42 8.90
CA SER A 112 8.12 4.63 8.92
C SER A 112 7.14 4.65 7.74
N VAL A 113 5.91 5.07 8.02
CA VAL A 113 4.88 5.32 7.01
C VAL A 113 4.94 6.80 6.65
N TYR A 114 4.92 7.10 5.36
CA TYR A 114 4.94 8.47 4.86
C TYR A 114 3.63 8.81 4.14
N LEU A 115 3.27 10.08 4.19
CA LEU A 115 2.24 10.70 3.38
C LEU A 115 2.92 11.45 2.23
N TRP A 116 2.48 11.19 1.00
CA TRP A 116 2.81 11.99 -0.16
C TRP A 116 1.59 12.78 -0.62
N LEU A 117 1.76 14.10 -0.66
CA LEU A 117 0.73 15.06 -1.06
C LEU A 117 0.80 15.28 -2.56
N HIS A 118 -0.25 14.89 -3.29
CA HIS A 118 -0.20 14.87 -4.75
C HIS A 118 -0.14 16.28 -5.37
N GLU A 119 -0.73 17.28 -4.70
CA GLU A 119 -0.79 18.66 -5.19
C GLU A 119 0.57 19.37 -5.11
N THR A 120 1.33 19.10 -4.04
CA THR A 120 2.60 19.79 -3.75
C THR A 120 3.82 18.92 -4.07
N GLY A 121 3.65 17.60 -4.10
CA GLY A 121 4.74 16.63 -4.17
C GLY A 121 5.53 16.50 -2.87
N GLU A 122 5.04 17.08 -1.77
CA GLU A 122 5.70 16.99 -0.47
C GLU A 122 5.52 15.61 0.16
N LEU A 123 6.54 15.22 0.91
CA LEU A 123 6.59 13.97 1.64
C LEU A 123 6.68 14.28 3.13
N GLN A 124 5.78 13.69 3.92
CA GLN A 124 5.66 13.91 5.35
C GLN A 124 5.69 12.57 6.07
N GLU A 125 6.33 12.48 7.22
CA GLU A 125 6.23 11.28 8.06
C GLU A 125 4.86 11.25 8.71
N LEU A 126 4.10 10.18 8.47
CA LEU A 126 2.76 9.98 9.02
C LEU A 126 2.80 9.18 10.33
N ALA A 127 3.69 8.18 10.38
CA ALA A 127 3.86 7.32 11.55
C ALA A 127 5.27 6.74 11.59
N ALA A 128 5.78 6.47 12.79
CA ALA A 128 7.11 5.89 12.97
C ALA A 128 7.14 4.40 12.56
N THR A 129 5.99 3.71 12.67
CA THR A 129 5.80 2.33 12.21
C THR A 129 4.35 2.08 11.75
N PHE A 130 4.10 0.96 11.08
CA PHE A 130 2.76 0.64 10.58
C PHE A 130 1.75 0.30 11.69
N ASN A 131 2.21 -0.16 12.85
CA ASN A 131 1.33 -0.43 14.01
C ASN A 131 0.61 0.80 14.56
N GLU A 132 1.08 2.01 14.24
CA GLU A 132 0.40 3.26 14.60
C GLU A 132 -0.76 3.59 13.64
N ILE A 133 -0.88 2.86 12.52
CA ILE A 133 -1.99 2.97 11.58
C ILE A 133 -3.09 1.99 11.99
N GLU A 134 -4.21 2.52 12.48
CA GLU A 134 -5.35 1.71 12.88
C GLU A 134 -6.23 1.36 11.67
N LYS A 135 -6.26 0.07 11.33
CA LYS A 135 -7.18 -0.47 10.32
C LYS A 135 -8.58 -0.65 10.91
N LEU A 136 -9.61 -0.38 10.10
CA LEU A 136 -11.04 -0.47 10.46
C LEU A 136 -11.61 -1.89 10.34
#